data_AF-A0A7Y2PK24-F1
#
_entry.id   AF-A0A7Y2PK24-F1
#
_cell.length_a   1.000
_cell.length_b   1.000
_cell.length_c   1.000
_cell.angle_alpha   90.00
_cell.angle_beta   90.00
_cell.angle_gamma   90.00
#
_symmetry.space_group_name_H-M   'P 1'
#
loop_
_entity.id
_entity.type
_entity.pdbx_description
1 polymer ?
#
loop_
_entity_poly.entity_id
_entity_poly.type
_entity_poly.pdbx_seq_one_letter_code
_entity_poly.pdbx_strand_id
1 'polypeptide(L)'
;LWDWVPQQALCSGRVSAADFDFSKANTREASVLAAAASIAAGHDQAGFEHYRYPGHFNNSASGEAATKVRVQALHALRQRVGATGCAPYLLPGGTFKLSGHADPGQNAEYLITRATLTATCRVSSTGVSAPSFSCDIEAIGSNARYRAPVQTPRPRMPGPQTAFVVGKAGEQLWVDEFGRVKVQFHWDRGEQTDENCSCWVRVAQPLAGQRWGAI
;
A
#
# COMPACT_ATOMS: atom_id res chain seq x y z
N LEU A 1 -13.44 27.10 -12.57
CA LEU A 1 -12.30 26.44 -13.26
C LEU A 1 -12.38 26.90 -14.70
N TRP A 2 -11.29 27.40 -15.28
CA TRP A 2 -11.27 27.88 -16.67
C TRP A 2 -10.49 26.97 -17.61
N ASP A 3 -9.73 26.01 -17.07
CA ASP A 3 -9.10 24.93 -17.82
C ASP A 3 -9.53 23.58 -17.22
N TRP A 4 -9.75 22.59 -18.08
CA TRP A 4 -10.23 21.25 -17.72
C TRP A 4 -9.68 20.21 -18.68
N VAL A 5 -8.77 19.37 -18.19
CA VAL A 5 -8.03 18.40 -18.98
C VAL A 5 -8.27 17.00 -18.42
N PRO A 6 -9.19 16.21 -18.99
CA PRO A 6 -9.33 14.81 -18.62
C PRO A 6 -8.11 14.01 -19.07
N GLN A 7 -7.62 13.13 -18.19
CA GLN A 7 -6.47 12.27 -18.42
C GLN A 7 -6.83 10.82 -18.12
N GLN A 8 -6.36 9.92 -18.98
CA GLN A 8 -6.54 8.49 -18.82
C GLN A 8 -5.23 7.75 -19.03
N ALA A 9 -4.95 6.80 -18.15
CA ALA A 9 -3.81 5.89 -18.28
C ALA A 9 -4.29 4.44 -18.45
N LEU A 10 -3.43 3.61 -19.05
CA LEU A 10 -3.62 2.16 -19.05
C LEU A 10 -3.10 1.59 -17.71
N CYS A 11 -3.80 0.60 -17.18
CA CYS A 11 -3.35 -0.15 -16.00
C CYS A 11 -3.75 -1.62 -16.09
N SER A 12 -3.01 -2.48 -15.38
CA SER A 12 -3.37 -3.89 -15.22
C SER A 12 -4.72 -4.02 -14.49
N GLY A 13 -5.65 -4.79 -15.05
CA GLY A 13 -6.97 -5.00 -14.46
C GLY A 13 -7.01 -6.12 -13.41
N ARG A 14 -5.91 -6.87 -13.24
CA ARG A 14 -5.82 -7.97 -12.28
C ARG A 14 -4.52 -7.91 -11.48
N VAL A 15 -4.63 -8.14 -10.18
CA VAL A 15 -3.49 -8.36 -9.28
C VAL A 15 -3.65 -9.71 -8.61
N SER A 16 -2.62 -10.54 -8.71
CA SER A 16 -2.55 -11.83 -8.01
C SER A 16 -1.31 -11.87 -7.13
N ALA A 17 -1.43 -12.52 -5.98
CA ALA A 17 -0.32 -12.70 -5.06
C ALA A 17 -0.36 -14.08 -4.42
N ALA A 18 0.83 -14.60 -4.11
CA ALA A 18 0.98 -15.87 -3.41
C ALA A 18 1.93 -15.73 -2.22
N ASP A 19 1.71 -16.54 -1.18
CA ASP A 19 2.57 -16.67 -0.01
C ASP A 19 2.63 -18.13 0.46
N PHE A 20 3.52 -18.41 1.40
CA PHE A 20 3.77 -19.75 1.92
C PHE A 20 3.46 -19.85 3.41
N ASP A 21 2.58 -20.79 3.77
CA ASP A 21 2.25 -21.15 5.15
C ASP A 21 2.91 -22.48 5.53
N PHE A 22 3.93 -22.39 6.38
CA PHE A 22 4.65 -23.57 6.84
C PHE A 22 3.82 -24.47 7.77
N SER A 23 2.79 -23.92 8.44
CA SER A 23 1.96 -24.70 9.38
C SER A 23 1.07 -25.73 8.64
N LYS A 24 0.87 -25.53 7.33
CA LYS A 24 0.08 -26.39 6.44
C LYS A 24 0.95 -27.04 5.37
N ALA A 25 2.25 -27.20 5.62
CA ALA A 25 3.21 -27.73 4.64
C ALA A 25 3.20 -29.26 4.51
N ASN A 26 2.05 -29.91 4.69
CA ASN A 26 1.89 -31.35 4.42
C ASN A 26 1.79 -31.66 2.93
N THR A 27 1.21 -30.76 2.13
CA THR A 27 1.21 -30.79 0.66
C THR A 27 1.54 -29.42 0.09
N ARG A 28 1.94 -29.38 -1.19
CA ARG A 28 2.19 -28.10 -1.89
C ARG A 28 0.94 -27.24 -1.89
N GLU A 29 -0.21 -27.82 -2.22
CA GLU A 29 -1.49 -27.13 -2.37
C GLU A 29 -1.96 -26.52 -1.05
N ALA A 30 -1.80 -27.25 0.06
CA ALA A 30 -2.19 -26.78 1.38
C ALA A 30 -1.29 -25.65 1.91
N SER A 31 -0.02 -25.63 1.49
CA SER A 31 0.96 -24.63 1.93
C SER A 31 0.92 -23.30 1.18
N VAL A 32 0.29 -23.27 0.00
CA VAL A 32 0.22 -22.07 -0.83
C VAL A 32 -1.02 -21.26 -0.47
N LEU A 33 -0.79 -20.05 0.05
CA LEU A 33 -1.83 -19.05 0.19
C LEU A 33 -1.85 -18.21 -1.09
N ALA A 34 -2.93 -18.30 -1.87
CA ALA A 34 -3.10 -17.52 -3.10
C ALA A 34 -4.29 -16.57 -2.98
N ALA A 35 -4.14 -15.36 -3.48
CA ALA A 35 -5.21 -14.38 -3.56
C ALA A 35 -5.15 -13.62 -4.88
N ALA A 36 -6.31 -13.23 -5.40
CA ALA A 36 -6.41 -12.43 -6.61
C ALA A 36 -7.58 -11.45 -6.52
N ALA A 37 -7.42 -10.28 -7.14
CA ALA A 37 -8.48 -9.30 -7.28
C ALA A 37 -8.44 -8.67 -8.67
N SER A 38 -9.61 -8.34 -9.21
CA SER A 38 -9.76 -7.73 -10.53
C SER A 38 -10.72 -6.55 -10.52
N ILE A 39 -10.43 -5.54 -11.35
CA ILE A 39 -11.32 -4.41 -11.63
C ILE A 39 -11.42 -4.25 -13.15
N ALA A 40 -12.65 -4.15 -13.66
CA ALA A 40 -12.87 -3.89 -15.08
C ALA A 40 -12.35 -2.49 -15.45
N ALA A 41 -11.41 -2.42 -16.40
CA ALA A 41 -10.86 -1.16 -16.88
C ALA A 41 -11.53 -0.66 -18.18
N GLY A 42 -12.38 -1.43 -18.87
CA GLY A 42 -13.05 -0.93 -20.09
C GLY A 42 -12.09 -0.47 -21.21
N HIS A 43 -10.89 -1.04 -21.27
CA HIS A 43 -9.91 -0.87 -22.35
C HIS A 43 -9.35 -2.24 -22.73
N ASP A 44 -8.84 -2.41 -23.96
CA ASP A 44 -8.44 -3.72 -24.49
C ASP A 44 -7.35 -4.42 -23.66
N GLN A 45 -6.44 -3.64 -23.08
CA GLN A 45 -5.32 -4.16 -22.28
C GLN A 45 -5.67 -4.47 -20.81
N ALA A 46 -6.96 -4.49 -20.45
CA ALA A 46 -7.40 -4.68 -19.06
C ALA A 46 -7.14 -6.10 -18.53
N GLY A 47 -6.91 -7.06 -19.44
CA GLY A 47 -6.65 -8.47 -19.09
C GLY A 47 -5.27 -8.73 -18.47
N PHE A 48 -4.33 -7.77 -18.52
CA PHE A 48 -3.00 -7.98 -17.97
C PHE A 48 -3.02 -8.16 -16.46
N GLU A 49 -2.23 -9.14 -16.00
CA GLU A 49 -2.07 -9.50 -14.61
C GLU A 49 -0.74 -8.97 -14.05
N HIS A 50 -0.81 -8.39 -12.86
CA HIS A 50 0.35 -8.08 -12.04
C HIS A 50 0.49 -9.13 -10.93
N TYR A 51 1.38 -10.10 -11.13
CA TYR A 51 1.67 -11.16 -10.15
C TYR A 51 2.73 -10.75 -9.11
N ARG A 52 2.60 -11.21 -7.86
CA ARG A 52 3.55 -10.92 -6.79
C ARG A 52 3.82 -12.12 -5.88
N TYR A 53 5.09 -12.37 -5.62
CA TYR A 53 5.57 -13.25 -4.55
C TYR A 53 6.81 -12.62 -3.89
N PRO A 54 6.94 -12.62 -2.55
CA PRO A 54 5.91 -13.00 -1.58
C PRO A 54 4.77 -11.96 -1.50
N GLY A 55 3.58 -12.45 -1.16
CA GLY A 55 2.35 -11.70 -1.01
C GLY A 55 2.26 -10.91 0.31
N HIS A 56 2.96 -11.37 1.34
CA HIS A 56 2.98 -10.86 2.70
C HIS A 56 1.62 -10.93 3.41
N PHE A 57 1.01 -12.11 3.39
CA PHE A 57 -0.23 -12.39 4.10
C PHE A 57 -0.18 -13.79 4.72
N ASN A 58 -0.89 -13.96 5.81
CA ASN A 58 -0.88 -15.19 6.62
C ASN A 58 -2.18 -15.99 6.52
N ASN A 59 -3.20 -15.49 5.81
CA ASN A 59 -4.46 -16.20 5.57
C ASN A 59 -5.16 -15.67 4.31
N SER A 60 -6.21 -16.36 3.86
CA SER A 60 -6.97 -15.99 2.64
C SER A 60 -7.57 -14.59 2.76
N ALA A 61 -8.20 -14.28 3.89
CA ALA A 61 -8.88 -13.00 4.10
C ALA A 61 -7.92 -11.80 4.02
N SER A 62 -6.72 -11.92 4.60
CA SER A 62 -5.69 -10.88 4.51
C SER A 62 -5.10 -10.78 3.10
N GLY A 63 -4.96 -11.90 2.38
CA GLY A 63 -4.55 -11.92 0.98
C GLY A 63 -5.57 -11.26 0.04
N GLU A 64 -6.85 -11.55 0.20
CA GLU A 64 -7.95 -10.93 -0.56
C GLU A 64 -8.03 -9.42 -0.30
N ALA A 65 -7.94 -9.00 0.96
CA ALA A 65 -7.91 -7.59 1.32
C ALA A 65 -6.68 -6.87 0.71
N ALA A 66 -5.50 -7.49 0.78
CA ALA A 66 -4.27 -6.93 0.25
C ALA A 66 -4.31 -6.77 -1.28
N THR A 67 -4.72 -7.81 -2.00
CA THR A 67 -4.84 -7.77 -3.48
C THR A 67 -5.91 -6.79 -3.93
N LYS A 68 -7.06 -6.72 -3.23
CA LYS A 68 -8.13 -5.75 -3.48
C LYS A 68 -7.66 -4.30 -3.33
N VAL A 69 -6.95 -3.98 -2.23
CA VAL A 69 -6.39 -2.63 -2.03
C VAL A 69 -5.40 -2.29 -3.14
N ARG A 70 -4.62 -3.27 -3.60
CA ARG A 70 -3.58 -3.08 -4.61
C ARG A 70 -4.13 -2.82 -6.01
N VAL A 71 -5.13 -3.60 -6.44
CA VAL A 71 -5.82 -3.33 -7.72
C VAL A 71 -6.57 -2.00 -7.67
N GLN A 72 -7.17 -1.65 -6.53
CA GLN A 72 -7.78 -0.32 -6.33
C GLN A 72 -6.74 0.81 -6.44
N ALA A 73 -5.54 0.65 -5.87
CA ALA A 73 -4.47 1.64 -5.98
C ALA A 73 -3.98 1.84 -7.42
N LEU A 74 -3.87 0.77 -8.21
CA LEU A 74 -3.54 0.85 -9.63
C LEU A 74 -4.61 1.61 -10.42
N HIS A 75 -5.89 1.39 -10.09
CA HIS A 75 -7.01 2.03 -10.77
C HIS A 75 -7.34 3.44 -10.26
N ALA A 76 -6.93 3.80 -9.05
CA ALA A 76 -7.35 5.02 -8.37
C ALA A 76 -7.03 6.29 -9.17
N LEU A 77 -5.87 6.33 -9.84
CA LEU A 77 -5.42 7.49 -10.63
C LEU A 77 -5.50 7.25 -12.14
N ARG A 78 -6.19 6.17 -12.56
CA ARG A 78 -6.31 5.79 -13.97
C ARG A 78 -7.11 6.82 -14.76
N GLN A 79 -8.24 7.25 -14.21
CA GLN A 79 -9.07 8.32 -14.76
C GLN A 79 -9.01 9.48 -13.79
N ARG A 80 -8.35 10.56 -14.20
CA ARG A 80 -8.20 11.78 -13.42
C ARG A 80 -8.41 12.99 -14.32
N VAL A 81 -8.62 14.13 -13.71
CA VAL A 81 -8.77 15.39 -14.41
C VAL A 81 -7.81 16.40 -13.79
N GLY A 82 -7.05 17.08 -14.64
CA GLY A 82 -6.35 18.31 -14.27
C GLY A 82 -7.25 19.52 -14.50
N ALA A 83 -7.31 20.44 -13.55
CA ALA A 83 -8.09 21.67 -13.73
C ALA A 83 -7.39 22.88 -13.09
N THR A 84 -7.54 24.04 -13.73
CA THR A 84 -6.97 25.29 -13.25
C THR A 84 -8.09 26.30 -12.95
N GLY A 85 -7.95 27.06 -11.86
CA GLY A 85 -8.91 28.07 -11.46
C GLY A 85 -8.40 29.04 -10.42
N CYS A 86 -9.32 29.78 -9.78
CA CYS A 86 -9.05 30.74 -8.72
C CYS A 86 -9.85 30.47 -7.43
N ALA A 87 -10.45 29.28 -7.29
CA ALA A 87 -11.24 28.95 -6.11
C ALA A 87 -10.31 28.53 -4.95
N PRO A 88 -10.29 29.26 -3.82
CA PRO A 88 -9.31 29.03 -2.76
C PRO A 88 -9.62 27.83 -1.85
N TYR A 89 -10.86 27.33 -1.91
CA TYR A 89 -11.34 26.23 -1.08
C TYR A 89 -11.14 24.83 -1.71
N LEU A 90 -10.49 24.75 -2.88
CA LEU A 90 -10.19 23.49 -3.53
C LEU A 90 -8.94 22.85 -2.92
N LEU A 91 -9.15 22.11 -1.83
CA LEU A 91 -8.08 21.47 -1.05
C LEU A 91 -8.08 19.94 -1.23
N PRO A 92 -6.92 19.28 -1.18
CA PRO A 92 -6.84 17.82 -1.26
C PRO A 92 -7.66 17.15 -0.17
N GLY A 93 -8.37 16.07 -0.52
CA GLY A 93 -9.28 15.36 0.37
C GLY A 93 -10.70 15.92 0.40
N GLY A 94 -10.93 17.14 -0.12
CA GLY A 94 -12.26 17.68 -0.32
C GLY A 94 -12.93 17.15 -1.60
N THR A 95 -14.26 17.18 -1.64
CA THR A 95 -15.03 16.95 -2.86
C THR A 95 -15.64 18.25 -3.38
N PHE A 96 -15.84 18.33 -4.70
CA PHE A 96 -16.58 19.41 -5.33
C PHE A 96 -17.44 18.89 -6.47
N LYS A 97 -18.53 19.59 -6.77
CA LYS A 97 -19.41 19.30 -7.91
C LYS A 97 -19.10 20.26 -9.06
N LEU A 98 -18.79 19.72 -10.24
CA LEU A 98 -18.63 20.51 -11.45
C LEU A 98 -20.00 20.75 -12.11
N SER A 99 -20.23 21.98 -12.58
CA SER A 99 -21.38 22.35 -13.39
C SER A 99 -20.96 23.30 -14.52
N GLY A 100 -21.77 23.36 -15.58
CA GLY A 100 -21.53 24.26 -16.72
C GLY A 100 -20.45 23.81 -17.71
N HIS A 101 -19.94 22.58 -17.59
CA HIS A 101 -19.03 22.02 -18.57
C HIS A 101 -19.79 21.62 -19.85
N ALA A 102 -19.20 21.86 -21.03
CA ALA A 102 -19.83 21.62 -22.33
C ALA A 102 -20.17 20.14 -22.58
N ASP A 103 -19.30 19.22 -22.14
CA ASP A 103 -19.61 17.79 -22.08
C ASP A 103 -20.41 17.48 -20.81
N PRO A 104 -21.68 17.02 -20.92
CA PRO A 104 -22.51 16.63 -19.79
C PRO A 104 -21.86 15.56 -18.89
N GLY A 105 -21.06 14.66 -19.46
CA GLY A 105 -20.41 13.57 -18.72
C GLY A 105 -19.37 14.04 -17.69
N GLN A 106 -18.84 15.26 -17.85
CA GLN A 106 -17.91 15.87 -16.88
C GLN A 106 -18.62 16.61 -15.75
N ASN A 107 -19.92 16.86 -15.85
CA ASN A 107 -20.66 17.57 -14.80
C ASN A 107 -21.03 16.62 -13.64
N ALA A 108 -19.99 16.17 -12.92
CA ALA A 108 -20.07 15.19 -11.85
C ALA A 108 -19.44 15.71 -10.54
N GLU A 109 -19.47 14.87 -9.51
CA GLU A 109 -18.73 15.11 -8.27
C GLU A 109 -17.33 14.50 -8.34
N TYR A 110 -16.34 15.26 -7.88
CA TYR A 110 -14.92 14.89 -7.93
C TYR A 110 -14.28 15.01 -6.55
N LEU A 111 -13.38 14.08 -6.24
CA LEU A 111 -12.48 14.09 -5.10
C LEU A 111 -11.13 14.70 -5.52
N ILE A 112 -10.69 15.74 -4.81
CA ILE A 112 -9.41 16.41 -5.08
C ILE A 112 -8.28 15.54 -4.52
N THR A 113 -7.40 15.05 -5.38
CA THR A 113 -6.23 14.23 -5.00
C THR A 113 -4.97 15.06 -4.85
N ARG A 114 -4.88 16.20 -5.54
CA ARG A 114 -3.75 17.12 -5.48
C ARG A 114 -4.25 18.55 -5.69
N ALA A 115 -3.64 19.51 -4.99
CA ALA A 115 -3.83 20.92 -5.26
C ALA A 115 -2.48 21.62 -5.13
N THR A 116 -2.21 22.57 -6.02
CA THR A 116 -1.09 23.50 -5.96
C THR A 116 -1.67 24.90 -5.99
N LEU A 117 -1.50 25.62 -4.88
CA LEU A 117 -2.05 26.96 -4.70
C LEU A 117 -0.94 27.99 -4.85
N THR A 118 -1.13 28.93 -5.76
CA THR A 118 -0.18 30.00 -6.02
C THR A 118 -0.84 31.33 -5.70
N ALA A 119 -0.32 32.03 -4.69
CA ALA A 119 -0.72 33.38 -4.34
C ALA A 119 0.46 34.32 -4.56
N THR A 120 0.27 35.42 -5.30
CA THR A 120 1.32 36.42 -5.48
C THR A 120 0.83 37.80 -5.08
N CYS A 121 1.67 38.52 -4.37
CA CYS A 121 1.48 39.92 -4.02
C CYS A 121 2.87 40.56 -3.97
N ARG A 122 3.09 41.61 -4.75
CA ARG A 122 4.36 42.33 -4.80
C ARG A 122 4.21 43.64 -4.05
N VAL A 123 5.03 43.80 -3.02
CA VAL A 123 5.11 45.06 -2.27
C VAL A 123 6.32 45.83 -2.77
N SER A 124 6.15 47.12 -3.05
CA SER A 124 7.19 48.03 -3.53
C SER A 124 7.11 49.37 -2.79
N SER A 125 8.14 50.19 -2.90
CA SER A 125 8.14 51.57 -2.36
C SER A 125 7.06 52.46 -2.99
N THR A 126 6.55 52.09 -4.17
CA THR A 126 5.49 52.80 -4.89
C THR A 126 4.08 52.23 -4.64
N GLY A 127 3.94 51.22 -3.77
CA GLY A 127 2.66 50.60 -3.43
C GLY A 127 2.64 49.08 -3.57
N VAL A 128 1.44 48.51 -3.46
CA VAL A 128 1.19 47.06 -3.48
C VAL A 128 0.51 46.66 -4.79
N SER A 129 1.02 45.62 -5.45
CA SER A 129 0.39 45.08 -6.67
C SER A 129 -0.96 44.45 -6.36
N ALA A 130 -1.85 44.37 -7.36
CA ALA A 130 -3.07 43.58 -7.23
C ALA A 130 -2.71 42.13 -6.85
N PRO A 131 -3.32 41.55 -5.79
CA PRO A 131 -3.06 40.18 -5.42
C PRO A 131 -3.60 39.24 -6.51
N SER A 132 -2.82 38.23 -6.87
CA SER A 132 -3.25 37.18 -7.78
C SER A 132 -3.32 35.84 -7.04
N PHE A 133 -4.32 35.04 -7.38
CA PHE A 133 -4.47 33.70 -6.85
C PHE A 133 -4.84 32.74 -7.98
N SER A 134 -4.12 31.63 -8.07
CA SER A 134 -4.46 30.51 -8.93
C SER A 134 -4.33 29.19 -8.18
N CYS A 135 -5.14 28.21 -8.59
CA CYS A 135 -5.07 26.85 -8.11
C CYS A 135 -5.04 25.88 -9.29
N ASP A 136 -4.10 24.95 -9.23
CA ASP A 136 -3.98 23.82 -10.15
C ASP A 136 -4.30 22.56 -9.36
N ILE A 137 -5.34 21.84 -9.77
CA ILE A 137 -5.84 20.66 -9.06
C ILE A 137 -5.78 19.43 -9.94
N GLU A 138 -5.57 18.28 -9.30
CA GLU A 138 -5.87 16.97 -9.87
C GLU A 138 -7.02 16.37 -9.08
N ALA A 139 -8.01 15.81 -9.77
CA ALA A 139 -9.17 15.21 -9.15
C ALA A 139 -9.58 13.91 -9.85
N ILE A 140 -10.27 13.04 -9.11
CA ILE A 140 -10.86 11.79 -9.61
C ILE A 140 -12.37 11.81 -9.37
N GLY A 141 -13.17 11.06 -10.12
CA GLY A 141 -14.61 10.99 -9.86
C GLY A 141 -14.88 10.43 -8.45
N SER A 142 -15.87 10.98 -7.72
CA SER A 142 -16.16 10.59 -6.33
C SER A 142 -16.54 9.11 -6.16
N ASN A 143 -17.07 8.49 -7.23
CA ASN A 143 -17.37 7.06 -7.29
C ASN A 143 -16.11 6.17 -7.25
N ALA A 144 -14.95 6.70 -7.64
CA ALA A 144 -13.70 5.96 -7.62
C ALA A 144 -13.13 5.91 -6.20
N ARG A 145 -12.86 4.71 -5.69
CA ARG A 145 -12.22 4.55 -4.38
C ARG A 145 -10.74 4.87 -4.47
N TYR A 146 -10.34 6.03 -3.93
CA TYR A 146 -8.94 6.38 -3.84
C TYR A 146 -8.16 5.41 -2.94
N ARG A 147 -6.98 5.00 -3.40
CA ARG A 147 -5.96 4.29 -2.63
C ARG A 147 -4.61 4.88 -3.03
N ALA A 148 -3.78 5.17 -2.03
CA ALA A 148 -2.47 5.75 -2.28
C ALA A 148 -1.58 4.80 -3.11
N PRO A 149 -0.79 5.32 -4.06
CA PRO A 149 0.19 4.51 -4.78
C PRO A 149 1.29 4.01 -3.83
N VAL A 150 1.83 2.83 -4.14
CA VAL A 150 2.92 2.23 -3.35
C VAL A 150 4.25 2.85 -3.76
N GLN A 151 4.55 4.03 -3.23
CA GLN A 151 5.80 4.77 -3.50
C GLN A 151 6.85 4.56 -2.40
N THR A 152 6.41 4.42 -1.15
CA THR A 152 7.32 4.24 -0.01
C THR A 152 8.11 2.94 -0.16
N PRO A 153 9.46 3.00 -0.21
CA PRO A 153 10.28 1.81 -0.27
C PRO A 153 10.06 0.96 0.98
N ARG A 154 10.01 -0.37 0.81
CA ARG A 154 9.97 -1.24 1.98
C ARG A 154 11.33 -1.28 2.67
N PRO A 155 11.38 -1.29 4.01
CA PRO A 155 12.59 -1.62 4.75
C PRO A 155 13.15 -2.97 4.29
N ARG A 156 14.48 -3.04 4.10
CA ARG A 156 15.18 -4.26 3.71
C ARG A 156 16.29 -4.54 4.71
N MET A 157 16.40 -5.80 5.13
CA MET A 157 17.56 -6.29 5.87
C MET A 157 18.61 -6.74 4.85
N PRO A 158 19.78 -6.09 4.77
CA PRO A 158 20.77 -6.36 3.72
C PRO A 158 21.44 -7.73 3.87
N GLY A 159 21.40 -8.32 5.07
CA GLY A 159 21.99 -9.61 5.36
C GLY A 159 21.52 -10.19 6.70
N PRO A 160 21.98 -11.40 7.04
CA PRO A 160 21.70 -12.02 8.32
C PRO A 160 22.34 -11.22 9.47
N GLN A 161 21.73 -11.33 10.65
CA GLN A 161 22.21 -10.72 11.89
C GLN A 161 22.17 -11.75 13.01
N THR A 162 23.02 -11.56 14.02
CA THR A 162 22.98 -12.35 15.25
C THR A 162 22.04 -11.69 16.27
N ALA A 163 21.54 -12.49 17.20
CA ALA A 163 20.61 -12.08 18.25
C ALA A 163 20.78 -12.99 19.47
N PHE A 164 20.34 -12.55 20.64
CA PHE A 164 20.28 -13.37 21.84
C PHE A 164 19.00 -14.22 21.84
N VAL A 165 19.09 -15.48 22.22
CA VAL A 165 17.90 -16.32 22.45
C VAL A 165 17.32 -15.95 23.80
N VAL A 166 16.03 -15.61 23.83
CA VAL A 166 15.30 -15.16 25.02
C VAL A 166 14.11 -16.06 25.28
N GLY A 167 13.67 -16.10 26.53
CA GLY A 167 12.59 -16.95 26.99
C GLY A 167 12.09 -16.50 28.35
N LYS A 168 11.15 -17.27 28.90
CA LYS A 168 10.55 -16.97 30.18
C LYS A 168 11.55 -17.11 31.32
N ALA A 169 11.49 -16.19 32.30
CA ALA A 169 12.38 -16.22 33.45
C ALA A 169 12.33 -17.57 34.18
N GLY A 170 13.51 -18.16 34.41
CA GLY A 170 13.66 -19.46 35.07
C GLY A 170 13.53 -20.68 34.15
N GLU A 171 13.16 -20.50 32.88
CA GLU A 171 13.10 -21.59 31.90
C GLU A 171 14.32 -21.53 30.98
N GLN A 172 15.16 -22.58 31.01
CA GLN A 172 16.36 -22.65 30.16
C GLN A 172 16.03 -22.91 28.68
N LEU A 173 14.92 -23.61 28.41
CA LEU A 173 14.48 -23.96 27.07
C LEU A 173 13.06 -23.45 26.85
N TRP A 174 12.92 -22.39 26.07
CA TRP A 174 11.63 -21.82 25.69
C TRP A 174 11.39 -22.02 24.19
N VAL A 175 10.69 -23.12 23.87
CA VAL A 175 10.40 -23.54 22.49
C VAL A 175 8.94 -23.91 22.33
N ASP A 176 8.42 -23.79 21.11
CA ASP A 176 7.06 -24.19 20.79
C ASP A 176 6.97 -25.57 20.11
N GLU A 177 5.75 -25.97 19.70
CA GLU A 177 5.49 -27.25 19.03
C GLU A 177 6.27 -27.46 17.70
N PHE A 178 6.77 -26.37 17.10
CA PHE A 178 7.56 -26.39 15.87
C PHE A 178 9.07 -26.21 16.13
N GLY A 179 9.51 -26.23 17.39
CA GLY A 179 10.90 -26.01 17.75
C GLY A 179 11.40 -24.59 17.46
N ARG A 180 10.49 -23.61 17.43
CA ARG A 180 10.82 -22.20 17.25
C ARG A 180 11.33 -21.59 18.55
N VAL A 181 12.16 -20.57 18.44
CA VAL A 181 12.68 -19.80 19.59
C VAL A 181 12.24 -18.34 19.50
N LYS A 182 12.37 -17.60 20.59
CA LYS A 182 12.27 -16.14 20.60
C LYS A 182 13.66 -15.55 20.72
N VAL A 183 13.85 -14.40 20.07
CA VAL A 183 15.15 -13.72 19.99
C VAL A 183 15.04 -12.24 20.31
N GLN A 184 16.12 -11.65 20.82
CA GLN A 184 16.29 -10.22 20.99
C GLN A 184 17.49 -9.75 20.16
N PHE A 185 17.25 -8.82 19.24
CA PHE A 185 18.30 -8.26 18.39
C PHE A 185 19.13 -7.23 19.15
N HIS A 186 20.40 -7.04 18.76
CA HIS A 186 21.32 -6.08 19.41
C HIS A 186 20.87 -4.62 19.33
N TRP A 187 20.04 -4.29 18.34
CA TRP A 187 19.48 -2.95 18.14
C TRP A 187 18.12 -2.77 18.81
N ASP A 188 17.57 -3.82 19.42
CA ASP A 188 16.35 -3.72 20.21
C ASP A 188 16.64 -2.93 21.48
N ARG A 189 15.92 -1.82 21.65
CA ARG A 189 15.99 -0.94 22.83
C ARG A 189 14.80 -1.14 23.76
N GLY A 190 13.96 -2.14 23.50
CA GLY A 190 12.85 -2.50 24.38
C GLY A 190 13.35 -2.84 25.78
N GLU A 191 12.60 -2.40 26.79
CA GLU A 191 12.93 -2.65 28.21
C GLU A 191 12.71 -4.10 28.63
N GLN A 192 11.91 -4.85 27.86
CA GLN A 192 11.62 -6.27 28.09
C GLN A 192 12.68 -7.12 27.41
N THR A 193 13.27 -8.04 28.17
CA THR A 193 14.26 -9.05 27.73
C THR A 193 13.72 -10.48 27.94
N ASP A 194 12.39 -10.62 27.97
CA ASP A 194 11.65 -11.83 28.33
C ASP A 194 11.01 -12.54 27.13
N GLU A 195 10.01 -13.39 27.37
CA GLU A 195 9.28 -14.08 26.31
C GLU A 195 8.47 -13.14 25.39
N ASN A 196 8.33 -11.85 25.66
CA ASN A 196 7.49 -10.95 24.86
C ASN A 196 8.28 -10.10 23.85
N CYS A 197 9.61 -10.21 23.82
CA CYS A 197 10.48 -9.41 22.94
C CYS A 197 10.20 -9.62 21.44
N SER A 198 9.83 -10.82 21.03
CA SER A 198 9.67 -11.14 19.60
C SER A 198 8.65 -12.23 19.30
N CYS A 199 8.34 -12.34 18.01
CA CYS A 199 7.59 -13.46 17.47
C CYS A 199 8.45 -14.74 17.42
N TRP A 200 7.79 -15.88 17.27
CA TRP A 200 8.45 -17.18 17.12
C TRP A 200 9.24 -17.27 15.81
N VAL A 201 10.53 -17.54 15.91
CA VAL A 201 11.46 -17.67 14.78
C VAL A 201 11.82 -19.14 14.56
N ARG A 202 11.68 -19.62 13.33
CA ARG A 202 12.09 -20.98 12.94
C ARG A 202 13.61 -21.13 12.94
N VAL A 203 14.09 -22.24 13.48
CA VAL A 203 15.51 -22.59 13.55
C VAL A 203 15.84 -23.57 12.43
N ALA A 204 16.88 -23.28 11.66
CA ALA A 204 17.39 -24.21 10.66
C ALA A 204 18.10 -25.37 11.36
N GLN A 205 17.77 -26.60 10.96
CA GLN A 205 18.36 -27.82 11.50
C GLN A 205 19.28 -28.47 10.44
N PRO A 206 20.37 -29.17 10.84
CA PRO A 206 21.23 -29.89 9.92
C PRO A 206 20.49 -30.93 9.08
N LEU A 207 19.46 -31.55 9.66
CA LEU A 207 18.62 -32.54 9.01
C LEU A 207 17.20 -32.47 9.57
N ALA A 208 16.20 -32.29 8.69
CA ALA A 208 14.79 -32.22 9.06
C ALA A 208 13.95 -33.11 8.13
N GLY A 209 13.23 -34.06 8.71
CA GLY A 209 12.32 -34.97 8.04
C GLY A 209 10.98 -35.09 8.78
N GLN A 210 10.04 -35.85 8.21
CA GLN A 210 8.72 -36.04 8.80
C GLN A 210 8.81 -36.86 10.10
N ARG A 211 8.88 -36.18 11.25
CA ARG A 211 9.06 -36.76 12.61
C ARG A 211 10.41 -37.45 12.84
N TRP A 212 11.44 -37.11 12.06
CA TRP A 212 12.81 -37.57 12.26
C TRP A 212 13.79 -36.47 11.83
N GLY A 213 15.02 -36.47 12.33
CA GLY A 213 16.00 -35.44 12.03
C GLY A 213 17.20 -35.47 12.95
N ALA A 214 18.05 -34.45 12.82
CA ALA A 214 19.13 -34.20 13.77
C ALA A 214 18.55 -33.71 15.12
N ILE A 215 19.23 -34.07 16.21
CA ILE A 215 19.01 -33.55 17.57
C ILE A 215 20.04 -32.45 17.82
#